data_AF-A0A3B5ME88-F1
#
_entry.id   AF-A0A3B5ME88-F1
#
_cell.length_a   1.000
_cell.length_b   1.000
_cell.length_c   1.000
_cell.angle_alpha   90.00
_cell.angle_beta   90.00
_cell.angle_gamma   90.00
#
_symmetry.space_group_name_H-M   'P 1'
#
loop_
_entity.id
_entity.type
_entity.pdbx_description
1 polymer ?
#
loop_
_entity_poly.entity_id
_entity_poly.type
_entity_poly.pdbx_seq_one_letter_code
_entity_poly.pdbx_strand_id
1 'polypeptide(L)'
;LGLSHLDRLDRTGEVIFKDNFSSSVAGVVEGDYRLDGQVQLICTSIEGEVRGYLPASKALKGNLMDSNAEQDRIRELSQRRQNLLLELRNYEENAKGVSQTNSGMGVIPANTQLQTTLSVRAATEAQKAHVELSISTPNETIIRAVLIFAEGIFEGESHVVHPSVQNLSGCVRVPIIPPKDIPVDLHIKAFVGGRTSTQFHVFEITRQLPRFSMYEVTEDSPAAPAGTVSFSINERPQRVRGRTK
;
A
#
# COMPACT_ATOMS: atom_id res chain seq x y z
N LEU A 1 -7.03 -11.29 20.52
CA LEU A 1 -7.43 -10.14 19.68
C LEU A 1 -8.92 -10.25 19.46
N GLY A 2 -9.72 -9.54 20.27
CA GLY A 2 -11.18 -9.62 20.21
C GLY A 2 -11.68 -9.13 18.86
N LEU A 3 -12.40 -9.98 18.14
CA LEU A 3 -12.96 -9.66 16.84
C LEU A 3 -14.26 -8.86 17.07
N SER A 4 -14.19 -7.58 16.73
CA SER A 4 -15.33 -6.66 16.77
C SER A 4 -16.17 -6.79 15.50
N HIS A 5 -17.48 -6.91 15.64
CA HIS A 5 -18.42 -6.68 14.55
C HIS A 5 -18.45 -5.18 14.24
N LEU A 6 -18.37 -4.81 12.97
CA LEU A 6 -18.25 -3.42 12.49
C LEU A 6 -19.21 -3.23 11.32
N ASP A 7 -20.33 -2.58 11.55
CA ASP A 7 -21.19 -2.10 10.46
C ASP A 7 -20.55 -0.85 9.87
N ARG A 8 -20.32 -0.84 8.56
CA ARG A 8 -19.68 0.28 7.86
C ARG A 8 -20.64 0.94 6.88
N LEU A 9 -20.48 2.24 6.68
CA LEU A 9 -21.24 3.02 5.71
C LEU A 9 -20.76 2.68 4.29
N ASP A 10 -21.63 2.16 3.42
CA ASP A 10 -21.27 1.67 2.08
C ASP A 10 -20.44 2.65 1.24
N ARG A 11 -20.65 3.95 1.45
CA ARG A 11 -20.00 5.01 0.67
C ARG A 11 -18.62 5.40 1.20
N THR A 12 -18.39 5.31 2.51
CA THR A 12 -17.17 5.85 3.16
C THR A 12 -16.36 4.80 3.90
N GLY A 13 -16.92 3.61 4.15
CA GLY A 13 -16.32 2.60 5.00
C GLY A 13 -16.26 2.99 6.48
N GLU A 14 -16.91 4.09 6.88
CA GLU A 14 -16.94 4.59 8.25
C GLU A 14 -17.77 3.68 9.14
N VAL A 15 -17.30 3.43 10.36
CA VAL A 15 -17.94 2.53 11.32
C VAL A 15 -19.17 3.19 11.93
N ILE A 16 -20.34 2.58 11.75
CA ILE A 16 -21.64 3.06 12.25
C ILE A 16 -21.98 2.39 13.58
N PHE A 17 -21.71 1.09 13.70
CA PHE A 17 -22.00 0.31 14.89
C PHE A 17 -20.88 -0.69 15.14
N LYS A 18 -20.54 -0.86 16.43
CA LYS A 18 -19.50 -1.79 16.86
C LYS A 18 -19.95 -2.56 18.10
N ASP A 19 -19.90 -3.88 18.03
CA ASP A 19 -20.09 -4.76 19.18
C ASP A 19 -18.99 -5.82 19.23
N ASN A 20 -18.72 -6.37 20.41
CA ASN A 20 -17.69 -7.38 20.64
C ASN A 20 -18.30 -8.67 21.20
N PHE A 21 -17.87 -9.80 20.64
CA PHE A 21 -18.16 -11.15 21.13
C PHE A 21 -17.02 -11.65 22.03
N SER A 22 -17.30 -12.63 22.89
CA SER A 22 -16.27 -13.29 23.70
C SER A 22 -15.36 -14.20 22.87
N SER A 23 -15.85 -14.69 21.74
CA SER A 23 -15.14 -15.57 20.80
C SER A 23 -15.37 -15.14 19.34
N SER A 24 -14.64 -15.76 18.41
CA SER A 24 -14.72 -15.43 16.98
C SER A 24 -16.13 -15.59 16.43
N VAL A 25 -16.54 -14.68 15.54
CA VAL A 25 -17.83 -14.75 14.85
C VAL A 25 -17.76 -15.86 13.79
N ALA A 26 -18.65 -16.85 13.90
CA ALA A 26 -18.78 -17.96 12.96
C ALA A 26 -19.63 -17.59 11.74
N GLY A 27 -20.63 -16.72 11.92
CA GLY A 27 -21.49 -16.28 10.83
C GLY A 27 -22.39 -15.11 11.19
N VAL A 28 -22.80 -14.38 10.16
CA VAL A 28 -23.76 -13.27 10.25
C VAL A 28 -24.83 -13.52 9.19
N VAL A 29 -26.08 -13.53 9.58
CA VAL A 29 -27.22 -13.78 8.69
C VAL A 29 -28.34 -12.79 8.98
N GLU A 30 -29.12 -12.45 7.96
CA GLU A 30 -30.35 -11.70 8.12
C GLU A 30 -31.54 -12.65 8.25
N GLY A 31 -32.46 -12.38 9.17
CA GLY A 31 -33.67 -13.18 9.32
C GLY A 31 -34.62 -12.66 10.38
N ASP A 32 -35.92 -12.91 10.18
CA ASP A 32 -36.93 -12.69 11.20
C ASP A 32 -37.03 -13.93 12.11
N TYR A 33 -36.16 -14.01 13.11
CA TYR A 33 -36.14 -15.10 14.08
C TYR A 33 -37.30 -15.02 15.09
N ARG A 34 -37.83 -13.82 15.34
CA ARG A 34 -38.90 -13.60 16.31
C ARG A 34 -40.29 -13.80 15.72
N LEU A 35 -40.39 -13.93 14.39
CA LEU A 35 -41.63 -13.98 13.63
C LEU A 35 -42.51 -12.75 13.90
N ASP A 36 -41.88 -11.61 14.14
CA ASP A 36 -42.56 -10.33 14.43
C ASP A 36 -42.67 -9.43 13.18
N GLY A 37 -42.29 -9.95 12.01
CA GLY A 37 -42.26 -9.24 10.75
C GLY A 37 -41.04 -8.35 10.59
N GLN A 38 -40.12 -8.30 11.57
CA GLN A 38 -38.91 -7.50 11.49
C GLN A 38 -37.66 -8.38 11.30
N VAL A 39 -36.98 -8.14 10.18
CA VAL A 39 -35.70 -8.77 9.89
C VAL A 39 -34.65 -8.26 10.88
N GLN A 40 -33.96 -9.19 11.52
CA GLN A 40 -32.86 -8.95 12.44
C GLN A 40 -31.54 -9.36 11.81
N LEU A 41 -30.47 -8.70 12.22
CA LEU A 41 -29.11 -9.17 11.98
C LEU A 41 -28.75 -10.15 13.09
N ILE A 42 -28.52 -11.40 12.73
CA ILE A 42 -28.23 -12.49 13.67
C ILE A 42 -26.75 -12.85 13.52
N CYS A 43 -26.00 -12.65 14.60
CA CYS A 43 -24.58 -12.94 14.68
C CYS A 43 -24.37 -14.15 15.59
N THR A 44 -23.64 -15.16 15.10
CA THR A 44 -23.34 -16.39 15.83
C THR A 44 -21.84 -16.53 16.05
N SER A 45 -21.42 -16.84 17.28
CA SER A 45 -20.03 -17.13 17.61
C SER A 45 -19.69 -18.61 17.44
N ILE A 46 -18.40 -18.93 17.38
CA ILE A 46 -17.91 -20.32 17.34
C ILE A 46 -18.23 -21.11 18.62
N GLU A 47 -18.48 -20.43 19.74
CA GLU A 47 -18.85 -21.04 21.03
C GLU A 47 -20.37 -21.20 21.18
N GLY A 48 -21.16 -20.81 20.17
CA GLY A 48 -22.62 -20.93 20.18
C GLY A 48 -23.34 -19.74 20.83
N GLU A 49 -22.65 -18.63 21.09
CA GLU A 49 -23.32 -17.38 21.47
C GLU A 49 -24.06 -16.82 20.25
N VAL A 50 -25.36 -16.58 20.38
CA VAL A 50 -26.20 -16.00 19.31
C VAL A 50 -26.78 -14.67 19.79
N ARG A 51 -26.54 -13.60 19.02
CA ARG A 51 -27.10 -12.26 19.29
C ARG A 51 -27.89 -11.77 18.08
N GLY A 52 -29.06 -11.20 18.34
CA GLY A 52 -29.92 -10.60 17.32
C GLY A 52 -30.02 -9.08 17.50
N TYR A 53 -29.72 -8.32 16.46
CA TYR A 53 -29.79 -6.86 16.44
C TYR A 53 -30.93 -6.42 15.53
N LEU A 54 -31.81 -5.56 16.06
CA LEU A 54 -32.84 -4.89 15.28
C LEU A 54 -32.27 -3.63 14.62
N PRO A 55 -32.69 -3.27 13.40
CA PRO A 55 -32.27 -2.04 12.77
C PRO A 55 -32.69 -0.83 13.62
N ALA A 56 -31.76 0.11 13.82
CA ALA A 56 -32.03 1.31 14.60
C ALA A 56 -33.20 2.13 14.00
N SER A 57 -34.14 2.54 14.85
CA SER A 57 -35.26 3.40 14.44
C SER A 57 -34.75 4.76 13.97
N LYS A 58 -35.40 5.36 12.97
CA LYS A 58 -34.99 6.65 12.36
C LYS A 58 -34.81 7.79 13.39
N ALA A 59 -35.51 7.74 14.53
CA ALA A 59 -35.41 8.73 15.59
C ALA A 59 -34.14 8.58 16.47
N LEU A 60 -33.70 7.35 16.72
CA LEU A 60 -32.49 7.07 17.49
C LEU A 60 -31.21 7.29 16.64
N LYS A 61 -31.36 7.12 15.32
CA LYS A 61 -30.31 7.34 14.31
C LYS A 61 -29.84 8.79 14.20
N GLY A 62 -30.67 9.77 14.58
CA GLY A 62 -30.31 11.19 14.55
C GLY A 62 -29.46 11.64 15.73
N ASN A 63 -29.91 11.39 16.97
CA ASN A 63 -29.31 12.04 18.16
C ASN A 63 -28.00 11.41 18.65
N LEU A 64 -27.76 10.11 18.45
CA LEU A 64 -26.52 9.45 18.89
C LEU A 64 -25.40 9.54 17.84
N MET A 65 -25.76 9.68 16.56
CA MET A 65 -24.81 9.78 15.46
C MET A 65 -24.26 11.19 15.31
N ASP A 66 -25.08 12.23 15.51
CA ASP A 66 -24.66 13.61 15.24
C ASP A 66 -23.63 14.12 16.25
N SER A 67 -23.88 13.97 17.56
CA SER A 67 -22.99 14.58 18.57
C SER A 67 -21.60 13.92 18.64
N ASN A 68 -21.50 12.59 18.50
CA ASN A 68 -20.20 11.92 18.49
C ASN A 68 -19.45 12.15 17.16
N ALA A 69 -20.14 12.06 16.02
CA ALA A 69 -19.51 12.34 14.72
C ALA A 69 -19.08 13.82 14.60
N GLU A 70 -19.85 14.75 15.15
CA GLU A 70 -19.46 16.16 15.22
C GLU A 70 -18.24 16.36 16.12
N GLN A 71 -18.19 15.74 17.30
CA GLN A 71 -17.01 15.84 18.18
C GLN A 71 -15.76 15.19 17.56
N ASP A 72 -15.89 14.03 16.91
CA ASP A 72 -14.79 13.37 16.23
C ASP A 72 -14.30 14.21 15.04
N ARG A 73 -15.21 14.80 14.26
CA ARG A 73 -14.85 15.75 13.20
C ARG A 73 -14.15 16.99 13.75
N ILE A 74 -14.62 17.57 14.85
CA ILE A 74 -13.95 18.71 15.50
C ILE A 74 -12.54 18.33 15.93
N ARG A 75 -12.36 17.13 16.51
CA ARG A 75 -11.05 16.62 16.91
C ARG A 75 -10.13 16.40 15.72
N GLU A 76 -10.62 15.77 14.65
CA GLU A 76 -9.87 15.53 13.42
C GLU A 76 -9.44 16.85 12.78
N LEU A 77 -10.35 17.82 12.65
CA LEU A 77 -10.06 19.14 12.11
C LEU A 77 -9.05 19.91 12.98
N SER A 78 -9.16 19.81 14.30
CA SER A 78 -8.21 20.41 15.24
C SER A 78 -6.80 19.81 15.07
N GLN A 79 -6.72 18.49 14.97
CA GLN A 79 -5.45 17.79 14.74
C GLN A 79 -4.86 18.13 13.37
N ARG A 80 -5.69 18.19 12.31
CA ARG A 80 -5.26 18.62 10.97
C ARG A 80 -4.78 20.06 10.98
N ARG A 81 -5.45 20.97 11.69
CA ARG A 81 -4.99 22.36 11.89
C ARG A 81 -3.63 22.39 12.56
N GLN A 82 -3.41 21.60 13.63
CA GLN A 82 -2.12 21.54 14.31
C GLN A 82 -1.01 21.01 13.40
N ASN A 83 -1.29 19.97 12.60
CA ASN A 83 -0.34 19.42 11.63
C ASN A 83 0.06 20.47 10.56
N LEU A 84 -0.92 21.19 10.01
CA LEU A 84 -0.67 22.24 9.02
C LEU A 84 0.12 23.42 9.60
N LEU A 85 -0.13 23.80 10.86
CA LEU A 85 0.65 24.83 11.55
C LEU A 85 2.11 24.41 11.76
N LEU A 86 2.35 23.13 12.06
CA LEU A 86 3.70 22.58 12.14
C LEU A 86 4.38 22.59 10.77
N GLU A 87 3.65 22.22 9.71
CA GLU A 87 4.16 22.26 8.34
C GLU A 87 4.57 23.68 7.91
N LEU A 88 3.73 24.68 8.18
CA LEU A 88 4.03 26.09 7.94
C LEU A 88 5.28 26.55 8.70
N ARG A 89 5.40 26.19 9.99
CA ARG A 89 6.61 26.49 10.77
C ARG A 89 7.85 25.87 10.13
N ASN A 90 7.77 24.62 9.70
CA ASN A 90 8.88 23.93 9.04
C ASN A 90 9.29 24.65 7.73
N TYR A 91 8.33 25.11 6.92
CA TYR A 91 8.63 25.89 5.72
C TYR A 91 9.27 27.25 6.03
N GLU A 92 8.78 27.96 7.05
CA GLU A 92 9.35 29.25 7.47
C GLU A 92 10.77 29.11 8.02
N GLU A 93 11.04 28.06 8.81
CA GLU A 93 12.37 27.75 9.33
C GLU A 93 13.34 27.38 8.19
N ASN A 94 12.89 26.57 7.23
CA ASN A 94 13.67 26.23 6.05
C ASN A 94 13.96 27.45 5.14
N ALA A 95 13.04 28.41 5.03
CA ALA A 95 13.19 29.63 4.23
C ALA A 95 14.15 30.66 4.84
N LYS A 96 14.29 30.69 6.18
CA LYS A 96 15.21 31.59 6.90
C LYS A 96 16.69 31.18 6.79
N GLY A 97 16.97 30.09 6.08
CA GLY A 97 18.31 29.56 5.86
C GLY A 97 18.75 28.64 6.99
N VAL A 98 19.26 27.47 6.62
CA VAL A 98 19.83 26.51 7.57
C VAL A 98 21.15 27.07 8.08
N SER A 99 21.19 27.59 9.30
CA SER A 99 22.44 27.81 10.02
C SER A 99 23.19 26.48 10.09
N GLN A 100 24.41 26.44 9.54
CA GLN A 100 25.27 25.25 9.39
C GLN A 100 25.66 24.55 10.72
N THR A 101 25.07 24.94 11.85
CA THR A 101 25.43 24.47 13.19
C THR A 101 24.72 23.18 13.62
N ASN A 102 23.72 22.70 12.87
CA ASN A 102 22.99 21.46 13.19
C ASN A 102 23.22 20.36 12.15
N SER A 103 24.45 19.87 12.05
CA SER A 103 24.88 18.77 11.16
C SER A 103 24.19 17.41 11.41
N GLY A 104 23.28 17.33 12.38
CA GLY A 104 22.41 16.17 12.66
C GLY A 104 21.00 16.27 12.08
N MET A 105 20.58 17.44 11.58
CA MET A 105 19.32 17.57 10.85
C MET A 105 19.51 16.96 9.47
N GLY A 106 18.61 16.05 9.06
CA GLY A 106 18.69 15.27 7.81
C GLY A 106 18.49 16.09 6.53
N VAL A 107 19.23 17.18 6.37
CA VAL A 107 19.16 18.07 5.21
C VAL A 107 19.62 17.31 3.98
N ILE A 108 18.78 17.32 2.94
CA ILE A 108 19.11 16.81 1.61
C ILE A 108 19.03 17.94 0.58
N PRO A 109 19.77 17.83 -0.54
CA PRO A 109 19.59 18.77 -1.65
C PRO A 109 18.15 18.76 -2.16
N ALA A 110 17.58 19.94 -2.40
CA ALA A 110 16.18 20.09 -2.84
C ALA A 110 15.88 19.45 -4.21
N ASN A 111 16.91 19.26 -5.04
CA ASN A 111 16.82 18.57 -6.33
C ASN A 111 16.94 17.04 -6.23
N THR A 112 16.96 16.48 -5.02
CA THR A 112 17.02 15.02 -4.84
C THR A 112 15.73 14.40 -5.33
N GLN A 113 15.84 13.51 -6.30
CA GLN A 113 14.71 12.76 -6.88
C GLN A 113 14.98 11.27 -6.80
N LEU A 114 13.92 10.48 -6.66
CA LEU A 114 14.01 9.03 -6.69
C LEU A 114 13.84 8.53 -8.12
N GLN A 115 14.88 7.94 -8.67
CA GLN A 115 14.85 7.27 -9.97
C GLN A 115 14.59 5.78 -9.75
N THR A 116 13.71 5.21 -10.57
CA THR A 116 13.33 3.81 -10.45
C THR A 116 13.27 3.18 -11.84
N THR A 117 13.89 2.01 -11.98
CA THR A 117 13.92 1.22 -13.21
C THR A 117 13.56 -0.23 -12.90
N LEU A 118 12.85 -0.86 -13.84
CA LEU A 118 12.49 -2.28 -13.80
C LEU A 118 13.24 -2.97 -14.92
N SER A 119 13.93 -4.06 -14.61
CA SER A 119 14.63 -4.90 -15.59
C SER A 119 14.48 -6.37 -15.23
N VAL A 120 14.27 -7.22 -16.23
CA VAL A 120 14.23 -8.67 -16.02
C VAL A 120 15.65 -9.20 -15.88
N ARG A 121 15.87 -10.14 -14.96
CA ARG A 121 17.14 -10.82 -14.76
C ARG A 121 16.94 -12.31 -14.94
N ALA A 122 17.76 -12.91 -15.79
CA ALA A 122 17.83 -14.35 -15.97
C ALA A 122 18.25 -15.05 -14.67
N ALA A 123 17.88 -16.33 -14.55
CA ALA A 123 18.29 -17.14 -13.41
C ALA A 123 19.82 -17.34 -13.41
N THR A 124 20.40 -17.28 -12.23
CA THR A 124 21.81 -17.62 -11.95
C THR A 124 21.84 -18.78 -10.95
N GLU A 125 23.00 -19.39 -10.72
CA GLU A 125 23.15 -20.47 -9.72
C GLU A 125 22.71 -20.01 -8.31
N ALA A 126 22.90 -18.73 -7.99
CA ALA A 126 22.58 -18.16 -6.69
C ALA A 126 21.14 -17.66 -6.56
N GLN A 127 20.46 -17.37 -7.68
CA GLN A 127 19.18 -16.64 -7.65
C GLN A 127 18.28 -17.01 -8.82
N LYS A 128 17.00 -17.24 -8.53
CA LYS A 128 15.96 -17.47 -9.55
C LYS A 128 15.81 -16.25 -10.46
N ALA A 129 15.28 -16.49 -11.67
CA ALA A 129 14.87 -15.41 -12.55
C ALA A 129 13.88 -14.50 -11.80
N HIS A 130 14.03 -13.20 -11.97
CA HIS A 130 13.25 -12.21 -11.22
C HIS A 130 13.22 -10.88 -11.99
N VAL A 131 12.27 -10.02 -11.62
CA VAL A 131 12.28 -8.61 -12.02
C VAL A 131 13.08 -7.84 -10.99
N GLU A 132 14.18 -7.23 -11.40
CA GLU A 132 14.99 -6.33 -10.57
C GLU A 132 14.38 -4.93 -10.60
N LEU A 133 13.91 -4.47 -9.44
CA LEU A 133 13.57 -3.07 -9.21
C LEU A 133 14.81 -2.35 -8.67
N SER A 134 15.39 -1.48 -9.48
CA SER A 134 16.48 -0.60 -9.07
C SER A 134 15.93 0.76 -8.67
N ILE A 135 16.30 1.21 -7.47
CA ILE A 135 15.88 2.48 -6.87
C ILE A 135 17.15 3.26 -6.58
N SER A 136 17.32 4.42 -7.22
CA SER A 136 18.53 5.22 -7.10
C SER A 136 18.24 6.71 -6.90
N THR A 137 19.16 7.40 -6.23
CA THR A 137 19.19 8.85 -6.12
C THR A 137 20.35 9.41 -6.97
N PRO A 138 20.16 10.54 -7.67
CA PRO A 138 21.19 11.11 -8.56
C PRO A 138 22.30 11.87 -7.81
N ASN A 139 22.06 12.22 -6.55
CA ASN A 139 22.95 13.03 -5.71
C ASN A 139 23.75 12.13 -4.74
N GLU A 140 24.69 12.72 -3.97
CA GLU A 140 25.46 12.04 -2.92
C GLU A 140 24.64 11.65 -1.66
N THR A 141 23.34 11.40 -1.82
CA THR A 141 22.47 10.89 -0.76
C THR A 141 22.49 9.36 -0.74
N ILE A 142 22.22 8.78 0.43
CA ILE A 142 22.10 7.34 0.61
C ILE A 142 20.65 6.94 0.80
N ILE A 143 20.32 5.72 0.38
CA ILE A 143 19.04 5.08 0.67
C ILE A 143 19.24 4.19 1.89
N ARG A 144 18.65 4.57 3.02
CA ARG A 144 18.78 3.85 4.29
C ARG A 144 17.88 2.63 4.36
N ALA A 145 16.69 2.74 3.80
CA ALA A 145 15.70 1.67 3.78
C ALA A 145 14.74 1.88 2.61
N VAL A 146 14.17 0.79 2.13
CA VAL A 146 13.07 0.81 1.16
C VAL A 146 11.96 -0.09 1.67
N LEU A 147 10.75 0.43 1.75
CA LEU A 147 9.53 -0.35 1.98
C LEU A 147 8.76 -0.40 0.68
N ILE A 148 8.35 -1.59 0.26
CA ILE A 148 7.54 -1.80 -0.94
C ILE A 148 6.25 -2.47 -0.50
N PHE A 149 5.12 -1.83 -0.76
CA PHE A 149 3.79 -2.40 -0.55
C PHE A 149 3.25 -2.88 -1.89
N ALA A 150 2.79 -4.13 -1.92
CA ALA A 150 2.20 -4.73 -3.10
C ALA A 150 1.30 -5.89 -2.69
N GLU A 151 0.13 -6.00 -3.31
CA GLU A 151 -0.79 -7.09 -3.04
C GLU A 151 -0.40 -8.34 -3.82
N GLY A 152 -0.30 -9.48 -3.12
CA GLY A 152 -0.15 -10.79 -3.75
C GLY A 152 1.22 -11.07 -4.39
N ILE A 153 2.24 -10.22 -4.16
CA ILE A 153 3.62 -10.46 -4.61
C ILE A 153 4.51 -10.95 -3.47
N PHE A 154 4.36 -10.39 -2.27
CA PHE A 154 5.20 -10.69 -1.12
C PHE A 154 4.49 -11.63 -0.14
N GLU A 155 5.26 -12.25 0.76
CA GLU A 155 4.70 -12.93 1.93
C GLU A 155 4.20 -11.88 2.93
N GLY A 156 2.92 -11.51 2.80
CA GLY A 156 2.30 -10.41 3.55
C GLY A 156 1.94 -9.24 2.63
N GLU A 157 1.82 -8.04 3.20
CA GLU A 157 1.45 -6.82 2.45
C GLU A 157 2.65 -5.99 1.96
N SER A 158 3.83 -6.23 2.53
CA SER A 158 5.01 -5.41 2.27
C SER A 158 6.31 -6.18 2.34
N HIS A 159 7.32 -5.64 1.67
CA HIS A 159 8.69 -6.11 1.71
C HIS A 159 9.61 -4.97 2.09
N VAL A 160 10.50 -5.22 3.06
CA VAL A 160 11.41 -4.21 3.60
C VAL A 160 12.84 -4.59 3.28
N VAL A 161 13.55 -3.69 2.61
CA VAL A 161 14.98 -3.81 2.33
C VAL A 161 15.73 -2.79 3.17
N HIS A 162 16.63 -3.30 4.02
CA HIS A 162 17.44 -2.50 4.93
C HIS A 162 18.92 -2.88 4.77
N PRO A 163 19.69 -2.15 3.93
CA PRO A 163 21.11 -2.40 3.78
C PRO A 163 21.86 -2.17 5.10
N SER A 164 22.86 -3.00 5.37
CA SER A 164 23.75 -2.80 6.51
C SER A 164 24.50 -1.47 6.38
N VAL A 165 24.95 -0.91 7.50
CA VAL A 165 25.63 0.41 7.53
C VAL A 165 26.87 0.46 6.60
N GLN A 166 27.53 -0.69 6.41
CA GLN A 166 28.69 -0.82 5.53
C GLN A 166 28.31 -0.82 4.04
N ASN A 167 27.10 -1.30 3.71
CA ASN A 167 26.60 -1.44 2.33
C ASN A 167 25.65 -0.30 1.93
N LEU A 168 25.61 0.79 2.69
CA LEU A 168 24.81 1.97 2.35
C LEU A 168 25.35 2.64 1.08
N SER A 169 24.45 2.81 0.12
CA SER A 169 24.71 3.51 -1.13
C SER A 169 23.48 4.31 -1.58
N GLY A 170 23.64 5.14 -2.61
CA GLY A 170 22.52 5.84 -3.26
C GLY A 170 21.68 4.94 -4.18
N CYS A 171 21.93 3.63 -4.22
CA CYS A 171 21.22 2.68 -5.07
C CYS A 171 20.87 1.40 -4.31
N VAL A 172 19.61 0.98 -4.38
CA VAL A 172 19.12 -0.28 -3.81
C VAL A 172 18.43 -1.07 -4.92
N ARG A 173 18.78 -2.35 -5.01
CA ARG A 173 18.20 -3.29 -5.97
C ARG A 173 17.40 -4.33 -5.22
N VAL A 174 16.14 -4.49 -5.61
CA VAL A 174 15.20 -5.41 -4.96
C VAL A 174 14.69 -6.42 -5.98
N PRO A 175 14.90 -7.72 -5.74
CA PRO A 175 14.35 -8.75 -6.61
C PRO A 175 12.87 -8.99 -6.32
N ILE A 176 12.07 -9.02 -7.38
CA ILE A 176 10.62 -9.24 -7.32
C ILE A 176 10.27 -10.46 -8.18
N ILE A 177 9.55 -11.42 -7.60
CA ILE A 177 9.10 -12.64 -8.29
C ILE A 177 7.57 -12.69 -8.21
N PRO A 178 6.85 -12.20 -9.22
CA PRO A 178 5.40 -12.24 -9.26
C PRO A 178 4.92 -13.70 -9.37
N PRO A 179 3.94 -14.13 -8.56
CA PRO A 179 3.43 -15.50 -8.65
C PRO A 179 2.47 -15.71 -9.84
N LYS A 180 1.97 -14.64 -10.44
CA LYS A 180 1.00 -14.66 -11.55
C LYS A 180 1.29 -13.56 -12.55
N ASP A 181 0.88 -13.80 -13.79
CA ASP A 181 0.92 -12.83 -14.89
C ASP A 181 -0.25 -11.84 -14.81
N ILE A 182 -0.24 -10.98 -13.79
CA ILE A 182 -1.20 -9.90 -13.59
C ILE A 182 -0.44 -8.58 -13.34
N PRO A 183 -0.99 -7.43 -13.77
CA PRO A 183 -0.42 -6.15 -13.39
C PRO A 183 -0.59 -5.92 -11.89
N VAL A 184 0.44 -5.37 -11.24
CA VAL A 184 0.42 -5.07 -9.81
C VAL A 184 1.04 -3.71 -9.55
N ASP A 185 0.40 -2.91 -8.70
CA ASP A 185 0.94 -1.61 -8.29
C ASP A 185 1.88 -1.80 -7.09
N LEU A 186 3.09 -1.25 -7.23
CA LEU A 186 4.13 -1.22 -6.21
C LEU A 186 4.17 0.18 -5.60
N HIS A 187 3.76 0.31 -4.35
CA HIS A 187 3.91 1.56 -3.59
C HIS A 187 5.21 1.53 -2.81
N ILE A 188 6.15 2.38 -3.21
CA ILE A 188 7.52 2.38 -2.71
C ILE A 188 7.71 3.59 -1.80
N LYS A 189 8.17 3.33 -0.57
CA LYS A 189 8.62 4.35 0.38
C LYS A 189 10.12 4.20 0.61
N ALA A 190 10.90 5.11 0.06
CA ALA A 190 12.35 5.11 0.18
C ALA A 190 12.83 6.15 1.20
N PHE A 191 13.70 5.74 2.11
CA PHE A 191 14.25 6.58 3.17
C PHE A 191 15.60 7.13 2.70
N VAL A 192 15.64 8.42 2.37
CA VAL A 192 16.79 9.08 1.75
C VAL A 192 17.38 10.12 2.69
N GLY A 193 18.70 10.16 2.81
CA GLY A 193 19.38 11.13 3.66
C GLY A 193 20.90 11.09 3.57
N GLY A 194 21.56 11.69 4.56
CA GLY A 194 23.01 11.58 4.75
C GLY A 194 23.40 10.29 5.49
N ARG A 195 24.64 9.82 5.31
CA ARG A 195 25.15 8.57 5.90
C ARG A 195 25.10 8.56 7.44
N THR A 196 25.39 9.70 8.07
CA THR A 196 25.42 9.88 9.53
C THR A 196 24.13 10.47 10.09
N SER A 197 23.11 10.71 9.25
CA SER A 197 21.89 11.35 9.71
C SER A 197 21.03 10.41 10.55
N THR A 198 20.32 10.98 11.52
CA THR A 198 19.31 10.30 12.33
C THR A 198 17.89 10.53 11.80
N GLN A 199 17.71 11.49 10.88
CA GLN A 199 16.45 11.82 10.24
C GLN A 199 16.56 11.63 8.74
N PHE A 200 15.56 11.01 8.12
CA PHE A 200 15.55 10.71 6.70
C PHE A 200 14.27 11.24 6.08
N HIS A 201 14.39 11.73 4.84
CA HIS A 201 13.23 12.06 4.03
C HIS A 201 12.62 10.79 3.47
N VAL A 202 11.30 10.67 3.56
CA VAL A 202 10.56 9.55 2.97
C VAL A 202 10.03 9.99 1.61
N PHE A 203 10.59 9.41 0.55
CA PHE A 203 10.10 9.60 -0.81
C PHE A 203 9.08 8.50 -1.12
N GLU A 204 7.90 8.93 -1.53
CA GLU A 204 6.81 8.02 -1.93
C GLU A 204 6.68 8.04 -3.45
N ILE A 205 6.78 6.88 -4.08
CA ILE A 205 6.56 6.70 -5.53
C ILE A 205 5.72 5.46 -5.77
N THR A 206 4.84 5.51 -6.76
CA THR A 206 4.10 4.34 -7.22
C THR A 206 4.62 3.91 -8.58
N ARG A 207 4.90 2.61 -8.73
CA ARG A 207 5.30 1.99 -10.00
C ARG A 207 4.41 0.80 -10.27
N GLN A 208 3.91 0.71 -11.50
CA GLN A 208 3.14 -0.46 -11.91
C GLN A 208 4.08 -1.50 -12.52
N LEU A 209 4.01 -2.71 -12.00
CA LEU A 209 4.58 -3.89 -12.63
C LEU A 209 3.60 -4.36 -13.73
N PRO A 210 4.01 -4.41 -15.01
CA PRO A 210 3.11 -4.78 -16.09
C PRO A 210 2.75 -6.27 -16.04
N ARG A 211 1.69 -6.62 -16.76
CA ARG A 211 1.35 -8.02 -17.03
C ARG A 211 2.50 -8.67 -17.82
N PHE A 212 2.81 -9.94 -17.53
CA PHE A 212 3.92 -10.66 -18.18
C PHE A 212 5.29 -9.98 -17.93
N SER A 213 5.50 -9.40 -16.75
CA SER A 213 6.74 -8.72 -16.39
C SER A 213 7.95 -9.64 -16.26
N MET A 214 7.75 -10.96 -16.13
CA MET A 214 8.82 -11.96 -16.05
C MET A 214 9.43 -12.32 -17.40
N TYR A 215 8.83 -11.87 -18.51
CA TYR A 215 9.28 -12.23 -19.85
C TYR A 215 10.12 -11.10 -20.43
N GLU A 216 11.29 -11.44 -20.96
CA GLU A 216 12.20 -10.51 -21.62
C GLU A 216 12.24 -10.79 -23.12
N VAL A 217 12.32 -9.73 -23.92
CA VAL A 217 12.52 -9.87 -25.36
C VAL A 217 13.99 -10.21 -25.60
N THR A 218 14.25 -11.42 -26.09
CA THR A 218 15.60 -11.88 -26.43
C THR A 218 15.75 -11.96 -27.95
N GLU A 219 16.94 -11.62 -28.47
CA GLU A 219 17.25 -11.73 -29.90
C GLU A 219 17.61 -13.16 -30.32
N ASP A 220 18.07 -13.97 -29.38
CA ASP A 220 18.34 -15.39 -29.58
C ASP A 220 17.03 -16.16 -29.75
N SER A 221 16.94 -16.93 -30.84
CA SER A 221 15.79 -17.81 -31.10
C SER A 221 16.10 -19.21 -30.60
N PRO A 222 15.71 -19.58 -29.36
CA PRO A 222 15.73 -20.98 -28.97
C PRO A 222 14.78 -21.80 -29.86
N ALA A 223 14.92 -23.13 -29.81
CA ALA A 223 14.03 -24.04 -30.50
C ALA A 223 12.56 -23.72 -30.16
N ALA A 224 11.75 -23.49 -31.20
CA ALA A 224 10.35 -23.12 -31.01
C ALA A 224 9.60 -24.22 -30.23
N PRO A 225 8.77 -23.86 -29.24
CA PRO A 225 7.99 -24.83 -28.51
C PRO A 225 6.96 -25.52 -29.42
N ALA A 226 6.65 -26.78 -29.17
CA ALA A 226 5.72 -27.57 -29.99
C ALA A 226 4.26 -27.08 -29.92
N GLY A 227 3.89 -26.35 -28.87
CA GLY A 227 2.54 -25.80 -28.69
C GLY A 227 2.35 -24.51 -29.49
N THR A 228 1.27 -24.45 -30.29
CA THR A 228 0.90 -23.26 -31.05
C THR A 228 -0.60 -23.02 -30.96
N VAL A 229 -1.01 -21.75 -30.93
CA VAL A 229 -2.43 -21.35 -30.99
C VAL A 229 -2.59 -20.28 -32.05
N SER A 230 -3.60 -20.45 -32.92
CA SER A 230 -3.92 -19.50 -33.99
C SER A 230 -5.34 -18.99 -33.84
N PHE A 231 -5.52 -17.67 -33.89
CA PHE A 231 -6.83 -17.03 -33.88
C PHE A 231 -6.79 -15.74 -34.71
N SER A 232 -7.97 -15.30 -35.17
CA SER A 232 -8.10 -14.08 -35.97
C SER A 232 -8.46 -12.90 -35.08
N ILE A 233 -7.79 -11.77 -35.26
CA ILE A 233 -8.08 -10.52 -34.54
C ILE A 233 -8.53 -9.48 -35.56
N ASN A 234 -9.72 -8.90 -35.35
CA ASN A 234 -10.21 -7.79 -36.17
C ASN A 234 -9.71 -6.44 -35.61
N GLU A 235 -8.39 -6.24 -35.58
CA GLU A 235 -7.75 -5.01 -35.13
C GLU A 235 -6.61 -4.58 -36.06
N ARG A 236 -6.28 -3.28 -36.02
CA ARG A 236 -5.15 -2.76 -36.80
C ARG A 236 -3.83 -3.30 -36.22
N PRO A 237 -2.86 -3.74 -37.05
CA PRO A 237 -1.57 -4.26 -36.57
C PRO A 237 -0.83 -3.32 -35.61
N GLN A 238 -0.95 -2.01 -35.80
CA GLN A 238 -0.35 -0.99 -34.93
C GLN A 238 -0.87 -1.06 -33.48
N ARG A 239 -2.15 -1.38 -33.27
CA ARG A 239 -2.74 -1.49 -31.92
C ARG A 239 -2.33 -2.76 -31.22
N VAL A 240 -2.05 -3.83 -31.98
CA VAL A 240 -1.49 -5.07 -31.44
C VAL A 240 -0.07 -4.84 -30.94
N ARG A 241 0.76 -4.14 -31.73
CA ARG A 241 2.13 -3.76 -31.35
C ARG A 241 2.19 -2.84 -30.12
N GLY A 242 1.14 -2.03 -29.89
CA GLY A 242 1.01 -1.21 -28.69
C GLY A 242 0.71 -1.99 -27.40
N ARG A 243 0.28 -3.26 -27.50
CA ARG A 243 0.00 -4.12 -26.34
C ARG A 243 1.18 -5.00 -25.91
N THR A 244 2.19 -5.14 -26.77
CA THR A 244 3.39 -5.95 -26.55
C THR A 244 4.61 -5.13 -26.11
N LYS A 245 4.44 -3.83 -25.86
CA LYS A 245 5.43 -2.96 -25.20
C LYS A 245 5.04 -2.78 -23.74
#